data_AF-A0A1I7GL30-F1
#
_entry.id   AF-A0A1I7GL30-F1
#
_cell.length_a   1.000
_cell.length_b   1.000
_cell.length_c   1.000
_cell.angle_alpha   90.00
_cell.angle_beta   90.00
_cell.angle_gamma   90.00
#
_symmetry.space_group_name_H-M   'P 1'
#
loop_
_entity.id
_entity.type
_entity.pdbx_description
1 polymer ?
#
loop_
_entity_poly.entity_id
_entity_poly.type
_entity_poly.pdbx_seq_one_letter_code
_entity_poly.pdbx_strand_id
1 'polypeptide(L)'
;MEAKHLLNNDRKIWLISGWLFGLIVLAVGILNMLLVHPVPGIAYLFLSLLYFPPANDFLRKRFRISIPLIVKFMLGVALFLFTLGVSDLGDMIDKL
;
A
#
# COMPACT_ATOMS: atom_id res chain seq x y z
N MET A 1 -23.94 -20.85 18.65
CA MET A 1 -22.78 -20.08 19.16
C MET A 1 -21.56 -20.15 18.25
N GLU A 2 -21.41 -21.17 17.39
CA GLU A 2 -20.28 -21.31 16.46
C GLU A 2 -20.14 -20.20 15.40
N ALA A 3 -21.25 -19.73 14.81
CA ALA A 3 -21.18 -18.73 13.73
C ALA A 3 -20.52 -17.40 14.15
N LYS A 4 -20.67 -16.98 15.42
CA LYS A 4 -19.98 -15.77 15.94
C LYS A 4 -18.47 -15.97 16.09
N HIS A 5 -18.02 -17.20 16.35
CA HIS A 5 -16.60 -17.52 16.51
C HIS A 5 -15.87 -17.47 15.16
N LEU A 6 -16.49 -18.03 14.11
CA LEU A 6 -15.95 -18.03 12.74
C LEU A 6 -15.83 -16.60 12.18
N LEU A 7 -16.89 -15.79 12.31
CA LEU A 7 -16.90 -14.39 11.86
C LEU A 7 -15.85 -13.52 12.56
N ASN A 8 -15.46 -13.87 13.79
CA ASN A 8 -14.43 -13.14 14.53
C ASN A 8 -13.03 -13.46 14.01
N ASN A 9 -12.79 -14.72 13.63
CA ASN A 9 -11.50 -15.17 13.13
C ASN A 9 -11.21 -14.56 11.75
N ASP A 10 -12.19 -14.56 10.84
CA ASP A 10 -12.05 -13.97 9.51
C ASP A 10 -11.72 -12.48 9.58
N ARG A 11 -12.39 -11.76 10.50
CA ARG A 11 -12.15 -10.33 10.72
C ARG A 11 -10.76 -10.07 11.28
N LYS A 12 -10.28 -10.90 12.21
CA LYS A 12 -8.90 -10.83 12.71
C LYS A 12 -7.88 -11.07 11.61
N ILE A 13 -8.06 -12.10 10.78
CA ILE A 13 -7.15 -12.42 9.67
C ILE A 13 -7.07 -11.24 8.69
N TRP A 14 -8.21 -10.64 8.35
CA TRP A 14 -8.28 -9.45 7.50
C TRP A 14 -7.57 -8.22 8.10
N LEU A 15 -7.71 -8.01 9.40
CA LEU A 15 -7.01 -6.91 10.08
C LEU A 15 -5.50 -7.15 10.07
N ILE A 16 -5.06 -8.37 10.40
CA ILE A 16 -3.65 -8.74 10.44
C ILE A 16 -3.02 -8.64 9.05
N SER A 17 -3.69 -9.12 8.01
CA SER A 17 -3.17 -9.04 6.64
C SER A 17 -3.06 -7.59 6.15
N GLY A 18 -4.02 -6.73 6.48
CA GLY A 18 -3.94 -5.29 6.18
C GLY A 18 -2.77 -4.60 6.88
N TRP A 19 -2.53 -4.93 8.15
CA TRP A 19 -1.36 -4.44 8.89
C TRP A 19 -0.04 -4.92 8.30
N LEU A 20 0.07 -6.22 8.02
CA LEU A 20 1.27 -6.82 7.46
C LEU A 20 1.61 -6.21 6.10
N PHE A 21 0.61 -6.12 5.20
CA PHE A 21 0.80 -5.54 3.88
C PHE A 21 1.14 -4.04 3.95
N GLY A 22 0.44 -3.27 4.79
CA GLY A 22 0.75 -1.86 5.01
C GLY A 22 2.18 -1.64 5.52
N LEU A 23 2.65 -2.49 6.44
CA LEU A 23 4.01 -2.42 6.96
C LEU A 23 5.07 -2.74 5.91
N ILE A 24 4.82 -3.75 5.06
CA ILE A 24 5.70 -4.09 3.94
C ILE A 24 5.80 -2.92 2.96
N VAL A 25 4.67 -2.35 2.54
CA VAL A 25 4.65 -1.21 1.60
C VAL A 25 5.33 0.02 2.22
N LEU A 26 5.15 0.26 3.53
CA LEU A 26 5.82 1.33 4.26
C LEU A 26 7.34 1.13 4.25
N ALA A 27 7.81 -0.08 4.58
CA ALA A 27 9.23 -0.41 4.60
C ALA A 27 9.85 -0.27 3.20
N VAL A 28 9.18 -0.77 2.17
CA VAL A 28 9.59 -0.58 0.76
C VAL A 28 9.66 0.90 0.43
N GLY A 29 8.68 1.71 0.82
CA GLY A 29 8.69 3.15 0.56
C GLY A 29 9.85 3.89 1.22
N ILE A 30 10.14 3.58 2.48
CA ILE A 30 11.29 4.14 3.21
C ILE A 30 12.60 3.74 2.52
N LEU A 31 12.76 2.45 2.20
CA LEU A 31 13.95 1.96 1.50
C LEU A 31 14.11 2.61 0.13
N ASN A 32 13.03 2.74 -0.63
CA ASN A 32 13.06 3.34 -1.97
C ASN A 32 13.38 4.83 -1.92
N MET A 33 12.94 5.53 -0.87
CA MET A 33 13.29 6.94 -0.61
C MET A 33 14.78 7.11 -0.27
N LEU A 34 15.37 6.16 0.47
CA LEU A 34 16.77 6.23 0.92
C LEU A 34 17.77 5.71 -0.11
N LEU A 35 17.42 4.68 -0.90
CA LEU A 35 18.34 3.95 -1.76
C LEU A 35 18.19 4.25 -3.25
N VAL A 36 17.03 4.75 -3.70
CA VAL A 36 16.71 4.87 -5.13
C VAL A 36 16.34 6.31 -5.47
N HIS A 37 15.09 6.72 -5.22
CA HIS A 37 14.62 8.06 -5.54
C HIS A 37 13.56 8.54 -4.54
N PRO A 38 13.65 9.80 -4.07
CA PRO A 38 12.75 10.32 -3.05
C PRO A 38 11.31 10.47 -3.53
N VAL A 39 11.11 10.82 -4.81
CA VAL A 39 9.77 11.04 -5.41
C VAL A 39 8.90 9.77 -5.38
N PRO A 40 9.33 8.63 -5.96
CA PRO A 40 8.58 7.40 -5.84
C PRO A 40 8.45 6.97 -4.38
N GLY A 41 9.51 7.06 -3.56
CA GLY A 41 9.50 6.75 -2.13
C GLY A 41 8.35 7.42 -1.34
N ILE A 42 8.12 8.72 -1.56
CA ILE A 42 7.02 9.46 -0.95
C ILE A 42 5.65 8.90 -1.38
N ALA A 43 5.50 8.50 -2.65
CA ALA A 43 4.27 7.87 -3.13
C ALA A 43 3.99 6.55 -2.41
N TYR A 44 5.00 5.69 -2.21
CA TYR A 44 4.85 4.45 -1.43
C TYR A 44 4.46 4.75 0.03
N LEU A 45 5.02 5.80 0.65
CA LEU A 45 4.65 6.21 2.01
C LEU A 45 3.16 6.54 2.09
N PHE A 46 2.63 7.39 1.19
CA PHE A 46 1.20 7.71 1.19
C PHE A 46 0.32 6.51 0.86
N LEU A 47 0.77 5.64 -0.05
CA LEU A 47 0.03 4.42 -0.37
C LEU A 47 0.00 3.44 0.80
N SER A 48 1.07 3.33 1.59
CA SER A 48 1.11 2.42 2.73
C SER A 48 0.01 2.75 3.75
N LEU A 49 -0.29 4.05 3.94
CA LEU A 49 -1.42 4.51 4.75
C LEU A 49 -2.74 3.92 4.25
N LEU A 50 -2.92 3.77 2.95
CA LEU A 50 -4.14 3.24 2.33
C LEU A 50 -4.40 1.76 2.67
N TYR A 51 -3.35 1.00 2.99
CA TYR A 51 -3.45 -0.42 3.35
C TYR A 51 -3.74 -0.64 4.84
N PHE A 52 -3.42 0.34 5.71
CA PHE A 52 -3.71 0.21 7.14
C PHE A 52 -5.23 0.18 7.42
N PRO A 53 -5.71 -0.74 8.26
CA PRO A 53 -7.11 -0.77 8.69
C PRO A 53 -7.65 0.55 9.26
N PRO A 54 -6.95 1.26 10.18
CA PRO A 54 -7.46 2.52 10.75
C PRO A 54 -7.63 3.63 9.70
N ALA A 55 -6.78 3.68 8.68
CA ALA A 55 -6.89 4.65 7.61
C ALA A 55 -8.11 4.37 6.73
N ASN A 56 -8.40 3.11 6.43
CA ASN A 56 -9.62 2.73 5.70
C ASN A 56 -10.87 3.13 6.48
N ASP A 57 -10.89 2.93 7.80
CA ASP A 57 -11.99 3.38 8.66
C ASP A 57 -12.12 4.91 8.68
N PHE A 58 -11.00 5.63 8.68
CA PHE A 58 -11.00 7.09 8.60
C PHE A 58 -11.53 7.60 7.25
N LEU A 59 -11.07 7.02 6.14
CA LEU A 59 -11.55 7.32 4.77
C LEU A 59 -13.05 7.05 4.65
N ARG A 60 -13.53 5.93 5.20
CA ARG A 60 -14.94 5.57 5.19
C ARG A 60 -15.79 6.52 6.04
N LYS A 61 -15.30 6.95 7.20
CA LYS A 61 -16.03 7.89 8.08
C LYS A 61 -16.04 9.31 7.53
N ARG A 62 -14.93 9.79 7.01
CA ARG A 62 -14.77 11.18 6.58
C ARG A 62 -15.26 11.42 5.15
N PHE A 63 -14.95 10.50 4.24
CA PHE A 63 -15.22 10.66 2.80
C PHE A 63 -16.31 9.71 2.29
N ARG A 64 -16.79 8.77 3.11
CA ARG A 64 -17.71 7.69 2.68
C ARG A 64 -17.17 6.85 1.53
N ILE A 65 -15.85 6.85 1.35
CA ILE A 65 -15.15 6.07 0.32
C ILE A 65 -14.71 4.76 0.94
N SER A 66 -15.11 3.65 0.33
CA SER A 66 -14.53 2.32 0.57
C SER A 66 -13.64 1.98 -0.60
N ILE A 67 -12.35 1.80 -0.35
CA ILE A 67 -11.39 1.47 -1.41
C ILE A 67 -11.54 -0.02 -1.72
N PRO A 68 -11.98 -0.39 -2.94
CA PRO A 68 -12.19 -1.79 -3.28
C PRO A 68 -10.85 -2.52 -3.39
N LEU A 69 -10.87 -3.83 -3.15
CA LEU A 69 -9.67 -4.66 -3.15
C LEU A 69 -8.91 -4.59 -4.48
N ILE A 70 -9.65 -4.50 -5.59
CA ILE A 70 -9.09 -4.39 -6.94
C ILE A 70 -8.24 -3.13 -7.11
N VAL A 71 -8.65 -2.01 -6.53
CA VAL A 71 -7.90 -0.75 -6.60
C VAL A 71 -6.62 -0.87 -5.79
N LYS A 72 -6.67 -1.48 -4.61
CA LYS A 72 -5.48 -1.80 -3.81
C LYS A 72 -4.51 -2.71 -4.55
N PHE A 73 -5.02 -3.67 -5.31
CA PHE A 73 -4.19 -4.56 -6.12
C PHE A 73 -3.53 -3.81 -7.29
N MET A 74 -4.31 -3.00 -8.03
CA MET A 74 -3.77 -2.17 -9.11
C MET A 74 -2.72 -1.17 -8.61
N LEU A 75 -2.93 -0.56 -7.44
CA LEU A 75 -1.95 0.31 -6.78
C LEU A 75 -0.66 -0.46 -6.47
N GLY A 76 -0.76 -1.69 -5.95
CA GLY A 76 0.41 -2.53 -5.69
C GLY A 76 1.18 -2.91 -6.96
N VAL A 77 0.48 -3.25 -8.05
CA VAL A 77 1.09 -3.54 -9.35
C VAL A 77 1.74 -2.28 -9.94
N ALA A 78 1.05 -1.14 -9.90
CA ALA A 78 1.60 0.13 -10.37
C ALA A 78 2.86 0.52 -9.60
N LEU A 79 2.85 0.33 -8.28
CA LEU A 79 4.04 0.49 -7.43
C LEU A 79 5.16 -0.45 -7.84
N PHE A 80 4.89 -1.74 -8.05
CA PHE A 80 5.91 -2.70 -8.47
C PHE A 80 6.53 -2.32 -9.82
N LEU A 81 5.69 -1.94 -10.78
CA LEU A 81 6.12 -1.45 -12.08
C LEU A 81 6.89 -0.13 -11.96
N PHE A 82 6.55 0.75 -11.03
CA PHE A 82 7.30 1.98 -10.78
C PHE A 82 8.71 1.69 -10.24
N THR A 83 8.85 0.76 -9.29
CA THR A 83 10.17 0.34 -8.79
C THR A 83 11.05 -0.27 -9.88
N LEU A 84 10.46 -0.99 -10.84
CA LEU A 84 11.21 -1.58 -11.95
C LEU A 84 11.45 -0.60 -13.11
N GLY A 85 10.43 0.18 -13.47
CA GLY A 85 10.41 1.03 -14.66
C GLY A 85 11.08 2.40 -14.47
N VAL A 86 11.11 2.95 -13.25
CA VAL A 86 11.85 4.20 -12.99
C VAL A 86 13.36 3.97 -13.04
N SER A 87 13.83 2.75 -12.77
CA SER A 87 15.24 2.39 -12.92
C SER A 87 15.76 2.60 -14.35
N ASP A 88 14.90 2.49 -15.37
CA ASP A 88 15.27 2.63 -16.78
C ASP A 88 15.02 4.06 -17.30
N LEU A 89 14.05 4.78 -16.71
CA LEU A 89 13.73 6.17 -17.10
C LEU A 89 14.74 7.19 -16.53
N GLY A 90 15.31 6.92 -15.36
CA GLY A 90 16.40 7.74 -14.79
C GLY A 90 17.64 7.77 -15.68
N ASP A 91 18.05 6.60 -16.18
CA ASP A 91 19.21 6.44 -17.07
C ASP A 91 19.02 7.11 -18.46
N MET A 92 17.76 7.31 -18.90
CA MET A 92 17.45 8.03 -20.14
C MET A 92 17.44 9.54 -19.98
N ILE A 93 17.08 10.07 -18.80
CA ILE A 93 17.07 11.52 -18.55
C ILE A 93 18.48 12.07 -18.35
N ASP A 94 19.39 11.31 -17.75
CA ASP A 94 20.78 11.73 -17.51
C ASP A 94 21.65 11.79 -18.79
N LYS A 95 21.15 11.28 -19.93
CA LYS A 95 21.85 11.31 -21.23
C LYS A 95 21.47 12.48 -22.15
N LEU A 96 20.66 13.42 -21.69
CA LEU A 96 20.26 14.61 -22.43
C LEU A 96 21.03 15.86 -21.97
#